data_AF-A0A3D4M8Y5-F1
#
_entry.id   AF-A0A3D4M8Y5-F1
#
_cell.length_a   1.000
_cell.length_b   1.000
_cell.length_c   1.000
_cell.angle_alpha   90.00
_cell.angle_beta   90.00
_cell.angle_gamma   90.00
#
_symmetry.space_group_name_H-M   'P 1'
#
loop_
_entity.id
_entity.type
_entity.pdbx_description
1 polymer ?
#
loop_
_entity_poly.entity_id
_entity_poly.type
_entity_poly.pdbx_seq_one_letter_code
_entity_poly.pdbx_strand_id
1 'polypeptide(L)' 'MFENLSSRLEKAFKGLKGQGKITELNVAETVKEIRKALV' A
#
# COMPACT_ATOMS: atom_id res chain seq x y z
N MET A 1 -5.37 -15.57 9.29
CA MET A 1 -5.64 -14.16 9.63
C MET A 1 -4.47 -13.25 9.24
N PHE A 2 -3.25 -13.51 9.73
CA PHE A 2 -2.05 -12.72 9.38
C PHE A 2 -1.71 -12.73 7.87
N GLU A 3 -1.85 -13.88 7.20
CA GLU A 3 -1.71 -14.03 5.74
C GLU A 3 -2.58 -13.06 4.91
N ASN A 4 -3.81 -12.77 5.35
CA ASN A 4 -4.71 -11.85 4.64
C ASN A 4 -4.22 -10.41 4.75
N LEU A 5 -3.76 -10.01 5.93
CA LEU A 5 -3.15 -8.71 6.15
C LEU A 5 -1.86 -8.55 5.33
N SER A 6 -0.99 -9.57 5.34
CA SER A 6 0.24 -9.59 4.53
C SER A 6 -0.04 -9.40 3.04
N SER A 7 -1.04 -10.10 2.49
CA SER A 7 -1.42 -9.96 1.07
C SER A 7 -1.97 -8.56 0.73
N ARG A 8 -2.74 -7.95 1.63
CA ARG A 8 -3.26 -6.59 1.45
C ARG A 8 -2.14 -5.54 1.49
N LEU A 9 -1.17 -5.70 2.39
CA LEU A 9 -0.01 -4.83 2.49
C LEU A 9 0.90 -4.95 1.26
N GLU A 10 1.16 -6.17 0.77
CA GLU A 10 1.91 -6.36 -0.48
C GLU A 10 1.27 -5.66 -1.68
N LYS A 11 -0.07 -5.67 -1.78
CA LYS A 11 -0.80 -4.93 -2.81
C LYS A 11 -0.61 -3.41 -2.66
N ALA A 12 -0.73 -2.88 -1.45
CA ALA A 12 -0.53 -1.45 -1.20
C ALA A 12 0.88 -0.99 -1.57
N PHE A 13 1.91 -1.82 -1.31
CA PHE A 13 3.30 -1.53 -1.67
C PHE A 13 3.61 -1.75 -3.15
N LYS A 14 2.89 -2.62 -3.87
CA LYS A 14 3.02 -2.76 -5.32
C LYS A 14 2.72 -1.45 -6.07
N GLY A 15 1.83 -0.60 -5.54
CA GLY A 15 1.55 0.73 -6.11
C GLY A 15 2.74 1.69 -6.05
N LEU A 16 3.68 1.48 -5.11
CA LEU A 16 4.90 2.28 -4.96
C LEU A 16 6.11 1.68 -5.69
N LYS A 17 6.11 0.36 -5.94
CA LYS A 17 7.18 -0.31 -6.68
C LYS A 17 7.13 0.05 -8.18
N GLY A 18 8.29 0.36 -8.76
CA GLY A 18 8.42 0.68 -10.19
C GLY A 18 8.10 2.13 -10.55
N GLN A 19 7.67 2.95 -9.59
CA GLN A 19 7.61 4.39 -9.78
C GLN A 19 9.02 4.95 -9.61
N GLY A 20 9.67 5.37 -10.70
CA GLY A 20 11.03 5.93 -10.69
C GLY A 20 11.22 7.13 -9.74
N LYS A 21 10.12 7.75 -9.28
CA LYS A 21 10.08 8.71 -8.19
C LYS A 21 8.76 8.57 -7.42
N ILE A 22 8.84 8.43 -6.10
CA ILE A 22 7.67 8.45 -5.20
C ILE A 22 7.20 9.90 -5.07
N THR A 23 5.91 10.16 -5.32
CA THR A 23 5.29 11.48 -5.11
C THR A 23 4.37 11.48 -3.89
N GLU A 24 4.09 12.67 -3.34
CA GLU A 24 3.15 12.81 -2.21
C GLU A 24 1.77 12.24 -2.52
N LEU A 25 1.32 12.34 -3.78
CA LEU A 25 0.07 11.75 -4.24
C LEU A 25 0.08 10.22 -4.06
N ASN A 26 1.16 9.56 -4.48
CA ASN A 26 1.28 8.10 -4.38
C ASN A 26 1.40 7.65 -2.91
N VAL A 27 2.10 8.42 -2.08
CA VAL A 27 2.17 8.15 -0.64
C VAL A 27 0.79 8.25 -0.01
N ALA A 28 0.02 9.30 -0.32
CA ALA A 28 -1.33 9.48 0.22
C ALA A 28 -2.29 8.34 -0.18
N GLU A 29 -2.22 7.87 -1.43
CA GLU A 29 -3.01 6.72 -1.90
C GLU A 29 -2.61 5.43 -1.17
N THR A 30 -1.32 5.14 -1.06
CA THR A 30 -0.84 3.93 -0.36
C THR A 30 -1.18 3.94 1.13
N VAL A 31 -1.10 5.10 1.81
CA VAL A 31 -1.49 5.21 3.22
C VAL A 31 -2.99 4.95 3.39
N LYS A 32 -3.82 5.40 2.46
CA LYS A 32 -5.27 5.14 2.47
C LYS A 32 -5.57 3.64 2.30
N GLU A 33 -4.86 2.95 1.42
CA GLU A 33 -4.95 1.50 1.22
C GLU A 33 -4.52 0.73 2.47
N ILE A 34 -3.39 1.09 3.09
CA ILE A 34 -2.90 0.47 4.32
C ILE A 34 -3.92 0.64 5.46
N ARG A 35 -4.50 1.84 5.62
CA ARG A 35 -5.53 2.07 6.64
C ARG A 35 -6.74 1.15 6.45
N LYS A 36 -7.21 0.96 5.21
CA LYS A 36 -8.30 0.02 4.89
C LYS A 36 -7.94 -1.44 5.12
N ALA A 37 -6.66 -1.79 5.05
CA ALA A 37 -6.21 -3.15 5.28
C ALA A 37 -6.19 -3.54 6.77
N LEU A 38 -6.07 -2.55 7.65
CA LEU A 38 -5.96 -2.71 9.11
C LEU A 38 -7.32 -2.68 9.85
N VAL A 39 -8.40 -2.32 9.15
CA VAL A 39 -9.79 -2.35 9.64
C VAL A 39 -10.59 -3.46 8.97
#